data_AF-A0A401TKJ5-F1
#
_entry.id   AF-A0A401TKJ5-F1
#
_cell.length_a   1.000
_cell.length_b   1.000
_cell.length_c   1.000
_cell.angle_alpha   90.00
_cell.angle_beta   90.00
_cell.angle_gamma   90.00
#
_symmetry.space_group_name_H-M   'P 1'
#
loop_
_entity.id
_entity.type
_entity.pdbx_description
1 polymer ?
#
loop_
_entity_poly.entity_id
_entity_poly.type
_entity_poly.pdbx_seq_one_letter_code
_entity_poly.pdbx_strand_id
1 'polypeptide(L)'
;MIKPPICVFCVAMEKIIAETEDKDEIIQKIEVGIWSMEDNKRETAVHIISEMPVVFSRCDDSSEVLENPVGMLLGGLLPLCADGSKAVQQMALSAVSTIQSIHLVADGASLEQYQESLVFLKTLPEDLTDPDEGAHFEKCHQVMKLICQSLPRCQLDNLLLMVGGSLSDQHPSCAWVASLLLEYLYLQDRKQLQDRVSEIQHVLGLHLEIIPHQEVKRCVRRGITALTSQHSTAAMSQLQLCRPLGDRFIRDVWRAAAEDRACPVCTIKHHVYLLGGNSCPVSADMYSANVSLTA
;
A
#
# COMPACT_ATOMS: atom_id res chain seq x y z
N MET A 1 -13.93 -13.59 8.26
CA MET A 1 -14.25 -12.31 7.60
C MET A 1 -13.18 -11.32 8.00
N ILE A 2 -12.32 -10.92 7.06
CA ILE A 2 -11.35 -9.84 7.29
C ILE A 2 -12.16 -8.55 7.30
N LYS A 3 -12.10 -7.78 8.38
CA LYS A 3 -12.72 -6.45 8.41
C LYS A 3 -12.12 -5.64 7.25
N PRO A 4 -12.92 -4.94 6.45
CA PRO A 4 -12.38 -4.10 5.39
C PRO A 4 -11.43 -3.06 6.01
N PRO A 5 -10.37 -2.64 5.28
CA PRO A 5 -9.40 -1.64 5.74
C PRO A 5 -10.04 -0.30 6.14
N ILE A 6 -11.29 -0.08 5.74
CA ILE A 6 -12.22 0.96 6.23
C ILE A 6 -12.16 1.10 7.76
N CYS A 7 -12.20 -0.02 8.50
CA CYS A 7 -12.20 0.02 9.97
C CYS A 7 -10.89 0.56 10.55
N VAL A 8 -9.76 0.43 9.83
CA VAL A 8 -8.45 0.86 10.34
C VAL A 8 -8.21 2.34 10.07
N PHE A 9 -8.65 2.83 8.91
CA PHE A 9 -8.70 4.28 8.64
C PHE A 9 -9.48 5.01 9.75
N CYS A 10 -10.62 4.45 10.17
CA CYS A 10 -11.49 5.09 11.15
C CYS A 10 -10.95 5.07 12.56
N VAL A 11 -10.31 3.99 12.99
CA VAL A 11 -9.64 3.93 14.30
C VAL A 11 -8.53 4.98 14.42
N ALA A 12 -7.85 5.30 13.32
CA ALA A 12 -6.87 6.37 13.29
C ALA A 12 -7.52 7.75 13.36
N MET A 13 -8.64 7.92 12.66
CA MET A 13 -9.42 9.14 12.69
C MET A 13 -10.07 9.36 14.07
N GLU A 14 -10.50 8.31 14.77
CA GLU A 14 -11.02 8.42 16.14
C GLU A 14 -10.07 9.14 17.09
N LYS A 15 -8.75 8.94 16.95
CA LYS A 15 -7.76 9.68 17.73
C LYS A 15 -7.70 11.15 17.34
N ILE A 16 -7.90 11.44 16.05
CA ILE A 16 -7.89 12.78 15.48
C ILE A 16 -9.10 13.60 15.93
N ILE A 17 -10.29 13.02 15.84
CA ILE A 17 -11.55 13.70 16.14
C ILE A 17 -12.05 13.36 17.55
N ALA A 18 -11.17 12.87 18.43
CA ALA A 18 -11.54 12.42 19.77
C ALA A 18 -12.27 13.49 20.60
N GLU A 19 -11.97 14.76 20.34
CA GLU A 19 -12.50 15.92 21.06
C GLU A 19 -13.73 16.57 20.39
N THR A 20 -14.20 16.06 19.24
CA THR A 20 -15.37 16.62 18.57
C THR A 20 -16.67 15.97 19.08
N GLU A 21 -17.70 16.78 19.32
CA GLU A 21 -19.02 16.29 19.78
C GLU A 21 -19.69 15.37 18.74
N ASP A 22 -19.38 15.55 17.45
CA ASP A 22 -19.99 14.82 16.32
C ASP A 22 -19.08 13.72 15.73
N LYS A 23 -18.12 13.20 16.50
CA LYS A 23 -17.08 12.30 15.97
C LYS A 23 -17.61 11.06 15.22
N ASP A 24 -18.64 10.41 15.76
CA ASP A 24 -19.19 9.18 15.18
C ASP A 24 -19.86 9.47 13.82
N GLU A 25 -20.49 10.64 13.69
CA GLU A 25 -21.08 11.10 12.44
C GLU A 25 -20.00 11.44 11.40
N ILE A 26 -18.91 12.08 11.83
CA ILE A 26 -17.77 12.40 10.98
C ILE A 26 -17.11 11.12 10.44
N ILE A 27 -16.83 10.14 11.31
CA ILE A 27 -16.29 8.83 10.91
C ILE A 27 -17.21 8.15 9.91
N GLN A 28 -18.52 8.11 10.19
CA GLN A 28 -19.49 7.48 9.30
C GLN A 28 -19.50 8.14 7.91
N LYS A 29 -19.46 9.47 7.84
CA LYS A 29 -19.41 10.22 6.57
C LYS A 29 -18.17 9.87 5.76
N ILE A 30 -17.03 9.68 6.42
CA ILE A 30 -15.78 9.30 5.79
C ILE A 30 -15.83 7.84 5.30
N GLU A 31 -16.28 6.90 6.16
CA GLU A 31 -16.39 5.47 5.83
C GLU A 31 -17.23 5.21 4.60
N VAL A 32 -18.42 5.82 4.59
CA VAL A 32 -19.38 5.67 3.50
C VAL A 32 -18.93 6.47 2.29
N GLY A 33 -18.27 7.61 2.52
CA GLY A 33 -17.95 8.57 1.48
C GLY A 33 -16.79 8.16 0.59
N ILE A 34 -15.63 7.77 1.14
CA ILE A 34 -14.40 7.49 0.35
C ILE A 34 -14.63 6.46 -0.76
N TRP A 35 -15.44 5.43 -0.48
CA TRP A 35 -15.69 4.30 -1.38
C TRP A 35 -17.03 4.39 -2.10
N SER A 36 -17.72 5.53 -1.98
CA SER A 36 -19.04 5.73 -2.57
C SER A 36 -18.97 5.81 -4.09
N MET A 37 -19.97 5.25 -4.78
CA MET A 37 -20.18 5.48 -6.22
C MET A 37 -20.76 6.86 -6.52
N GLU A 38 -21.24 7.58 -5.50
CA GLU A 38 -21.77 8.93 -5.63
C GLU A 38 -20.67 9.98 -5.37
N ASP A 39 -20.43 10.83 -6.37
CA ASP A 39 -19.36 11.85 -6.36
C ASP A 39 -19.49 12.80 -5.16
N ASN A 40 -20.69 13.29 -4.87
CA ASN A 40 -20.95 14.19 -3.73
C ASN A 40 -20.54 13.60 -2.37
N LYS A 41 -20.68 12.28 -2.18
CA LYS A 41 -20.27 11.58 -0.95
C LYS A 41 -18.75 11.45 -0.89
N ARG A 42 -18.09 11.15 -2.02
CA ARG A 42 -16.61 11.15 -2.10
C ARG A 42 -16.05 12.54 -1.84
N GLU A 43 -16.62 13.56 -2.49
CA GLU A 43 -16.27 14.97 -2.28
C GLU A 43 -16.41 15.38 -0.81
N THR A 44 -17.53 15.04 -0.18
CA THR A 44 -17.76 15.32 1.25
C THR A 44 -16.69 14.65 2.12
N ALA A 45 -16.38 13.37 1.88
CA ALA A 45 -15.36 12.67 2.66
C ALA A 45 -13.96 13.27 2.46
N VAL A 46 -13.56 13.55 1.22
CA VAL A 46 -12.26 14.17 0.93
C VAL A 46 -12.15 15.56 1.55
N HIS A 47 -13.22 16.36 1.48
CA HIS A 47 -13.27 17.67 2.11
C HIS A 47 -13.11 17.57 3.63
N ILE A 48 -13.80 16.65 4.28
CA ILE A 48 -13.66 16.42 5.72
C ILE A 48 -12.21 16.04 6.07
N ILE A 49 -11.59 15.14 5.29
CA ILE A 49 -10.19 14.71 5.51
C ILE A 49 -9.22 15.87 5.26
N SER A 50 -9.46 16.72 4.26
CA SER A 50 -8.58 17.83 3.89
C SER A 50 -8.51 18.95 4.93
N GLU A 51 -9.54 19.10 5.74
CA GLU A 51 -9.58 20.09 6.82
C GLU A 51 -8.84 19.63 8.08
N MET A 52 -8.66 18.32 8.29
CA MET A 52 -8.00 17.80 9.49
C MET A 52 -6.56 18.30 9.68
N PRO A 53 -5.70 18.34 8.63
CA PRO A 53 -4.37 18.96 8.68
C PRO A 53 -4.33 20.38 9.27
N VAL A 54 -5.34 21.20 8.96
CA VAL A 54 -5.45 22.59 9.44
C VAL A 54 -5.77 22.63 10.93
N VAL A 55 -6.62 21.71 11.41
CA VAL A 55 -6.92 21.54 12.84
C VAL A 55 -5.65 21.19 13.63
N PHE A 56 -4.77 20.35 13.08
CA PHE A 56 -3.54 19.91 13.76
C PHE A 56 -2.43 20.96 13.83
N SER A 57 -2.34 21.88 12.87
CA SER A 57 -1.38 22.99 12.92
C SER A 57 -1.60 23.94 14.11
N ARG A 58 -2.71 23.77 14.84
CA ARG A 58 -3.11 24.55 16.02
C ARG A 58 -2.94 23.78 17.35
N CYS A 59 -2.54 22.51 17.33
CA CYS A 59 -2.17 21.77 18.54
C CYS A 59 -0.71 22.05 18.88
N ASP A 60 -0.45 22.50 20.12
CA ASP A 60 0.87 22.95 20.58
C ASP A 60 1.95 21.84 20.58
N ASP A 61 1.55 20.55 20.58
CA ASP A 61 2.44 19.39 20.51
C ASP A 61 2.44 18.75 19.10
N SER A 62 2.98 19.48 18.11
CA SER A 62 3.08 19.05 16.71
C SER A 62 3.85 17.74 16.47
N SER A 63 4.66 17.30 17.45
CA SER A 63 5.44 16.06 17.40
C SER A 63 4.62 14.79 17.67
N GLU A 64 3.60 14.84 18.54
CA GLU A 64 2.82 13.64 18.90
C GLU A 64 1.69 13.36 17.89
N VAL A 65 1.18 14.41 17.24
CA VAL A 65 0.04 14.33 16.30
C VAL A 65 0.43 13.72 14.94
N LEU A 66 1.72 13.77 14.56
CA LEU A 66 2.22 13.19 13.30
C LEU A 66 2.78 11.77 13.44
N GLU A 67 2.96 11.27 14.66
CA GLU A 67 3.24 9.84 14.88
C GLU A 67 2.02 8.93 14.56
N ASN A 68 0.82 9.49 14.41
CA ASN A 68 -0.40 8.79 14.01
C ASN A 68 -1.37 9.80 13.37
N PRO A 69 -1.57 9.88 12.02
CA PRO A 69 -1.75 8.75 11.10
C PRO A 69 -1.35 9.06 9.63
N VAL A 70 -0.22 9.73 9.38
CA VAL A 70 0.16 10.24 8.05
C VAL A 70 0.11 9.16 6.96
N GLY A 71 0.65 7.96 7.24
CA GLY A 71 0.61 6.84 6.28
C GLY A 71 -0.81 6.40 5.93
N MET A 72 -1.73 6.44 6.90
CA MET A 72 -3.14 6.10 6.67
C MET A 72 -3.84 7.17 5.83
N LEU A 73 -3.67 8.45 6.19
CA LEU A 73 -4.28 9.58 5.46
C LEU A 73 -3.82 9.59 4.00
N LEU A 74 -2.50 9.51 3.77
CA LEU A 74 -1.93 9.49 2.43
C LEU A 74 -2.38 8.24 1.66
N GLY A 75 -2.42 7.07 2.29
CA GLY A 75 -2.86 5.84 1.66
C GLY A 75 -4.34 5.83 1.24
N GLY A 76 -5.20 6.53 2.00
CA GLY A 76 -6.60 6.71 1.64
C GLY A 76 -6.81 7.74 0.53
N LEU A 77 -6.05 8.84 0.53
CA LEU A 77 -6.24 9.95 -0.41
C LEU A 77 -5.54 9.75 -1.76
N LEU A 78 -4.36 9.13 -1.79
CA LEU A 78 -3.57 8.99 -3.02
C LEU A 78 -4.31 8.33 -4.19
N PRO A 79 -5.08 7.24 -3.99
CA PRO A 79 -5.90 6.64 -5.04
C PRO A 79 -6.94 7.61 -5.60
N LEU A 80 -7.51 8.48 -4.76
CA LEU A 80 -8.52 9.47 -5.14
C LEU A 80 -7.94 10.61 -5.99
N CYS A 81 -6.61 10.78 -6.04
CA CYS A 81 -5.98 11.71 -6.99
C CYS A 81 -6.22 11.32 -8.45
N ALA A 82 -6.67 10.09 -8.73
CA ALA A 82 -7.12 9.63 -10.04
C ALA A 82 -8.63 9.34 -10.11
N ASP A 83 -9.44 9.90 -9.20
CA ASP A 83 -10.90 9.73 -9.20
C ASP A 83 -11.57 10.15 -10.52
N GLY A 84 -12.76 9.62 -10.84
CA GLY A 84 -13.50 10.06 -12.03
C GLY A 84 -13.99 11.50 -11.95
N SER A 85 -14.25 12.01 -10.74
CA SER A 85 -14.64 13.40 -10.49
C SER A 85 -13.41 14.30 -10.38
N LYS A 86 -13.32 15.31 -11.26
CA LYS A 86 -12.26 16.32 -11.21
C LYS A 86 -12.22 17.08 -9.88
N ALA A 87 -13.38 17.30 -9.26
CA ALA A 87 -13.45 17.97 -7.96
C ALA A 87 -12.80 17.09 -6.86
N VAL A 88 -13.09 15.78 -6.87
CA VAL A 88 -12.45 14.82 -5.95
C VAL A 88 -10.95 14.75 -6.19
N GLN A 89 -10.51 14.64 -7.45
CA GLN A 89 -9.08 14.62 -7.81
C GLN A 89 -8.34 15.85 -7.26
N GLN A 90 -8.88 17.05 -7.51
CA GLN A 90 -8.26 18.31 -7.08
C GLN A 90 -8.20 18.43 -5.57
N MET A 91 -9.28 18.10 -4.86
CA MET A 91 -9.30 18.14 -3.40
C MET A 91 -8.35 17.09 -2.80
N ALA A 92 -8.33 15.87 -3.34
CA ALA A 92 -7.45 14.81 -2.87
C ALA A 92 -5.98 15.19 -3.06
N LEU A 93 -5.61 15.71 -4.22
CA LEU A 93 -4.24 16.10 -4.49
C LEU A 93 -3.80 17.29 -3.64
N SER A 94 -4.67 18.29 -3.45
CA SER A 94 -4.43 19.41 -2.54
C SER A 94 -4.24 18.94 -1.09
N ALA A 95 -5.09 18.02 -0.62
CA ALA A 95 -4.98 17.43 0.71
C ALA A 95 -3.67 16.65 0.89
N VAL A 96 -3.32 15.81 -0.08
CA VAL A 96 -2.04 15.06 -0.10
C VAL A 96 -0.85 16.01 -0.05
N SER A 97 -0.84 17.06 -0.87
CA SER A 97 0.24 18.07 -0.87
C SER A 97 0.37 18.77 0.47
N THR A 98 -0.75 19.15 1.09
CA THR A 98 -0.78 19.79 2.41
C THR A 98 -0.25 18.85 3.50
N ILE A 99 -0.79 17.63 3.60
CA ILE A 99 -0.37 16.62 4.58
C ILE A 99 1.12 16.33 4.45
N GLN A 100 1.58 16.11 3.22
CA GLN A 100 2.97 15.80 2.95
C GLN A 100 3.90 16.98 3.30
N SER A 101 3.47 18.21 3.01
CA SER A 101 4.25 19.41 3.37
C SER A 101 4.38 19.57 4.88
N ILE A 102 3.29 19.35 5.62
CA ILE A 102 3.29 19.40 7.09
C ILE A 102 4.21 18.31 7.66
N HIS A 103 4.09 17.08 7.15
CA HIS A 103 4.93 15.94 7.55
C HIS A 103 6.43 16.26 7.36
N LEU A 104 6.81 16.76 6.19
CA LEU A 104 8.21 17.11 5.91
C LEU A 104 8.76 18.21 6.82
N VAL A 105 7.94 19.21 7.17
CA VAL A 105 8.35 20.29 8.09
C VAL A 105 8.50 19.78 9.53
N ALA A 106 7.61 18.90 9.97
CA ALA A 106 7.61 18.38 11.34
C ALA A 106 8.73 17.36 11.60
N ASP A 107 9.16 16.59 10.59
CA ASP A 107 10.25 15.60 10.71
C ASP A 107 11.64 16.24 10.90
N GLY A 108 11.70 17.55 11.17
CA GLY A 108 12.94 18.28 11.42
C GLY A 108 13.83 18.41 10.18
N ALA A 109 13.24 18.24 8.99
CA ALA A 109 13.97 18.38 7.73
C ALA A 109 14.68 19.73 7.66
N SER A 110 15.95 19.73 7.25
CA SER A 110 16.54 20.98 6.79
C SER A 110 15.74 21.45 5.57
N LEU A 111 15.40 22.74 5.53
CA LEU A 111 14.68 23.33 4.41
C LEU A 111 15.36 22.99 3.07
N GLU A 112 16.67 22.76 3.08
CA GLU A 112 17.54 22.39 1.96
C GLU A 112 17.32 20.96 1.44
N GLN A 113 17.02 19.97 2.30
CA GLN A 113 16.88 18.56 1.86
C GLN A 113 15.64 18.31 1.00
N TYR A 114 14.54 19.01 1.30
CA TYR A 114 13.25 18.85 0.61
C TYR A 114 12.74 20.16 0.00
N GLN A 115 13.59 21.17 -0.20
CA GLN A 115 13.16 22.48 -0.72
C GLN A 115 12.44 22.35 -2.06
N GLU A 116 13.05 21.62 -2.99
CA GLU A 116 12.52 21.38 -4.33
C GLU A 116 11.18 20.62 -4.25
N SER A 117 11.09 19.65 -3.34
CA SER A 117 9.87 18.88 -3.09
C SER A 117 8.74 19.74 -2.52
N LEU A 118 9.04 20.63 -1.56
CA LEU A 118 8.07 21.54 -0.98
C LEU A 118 7.61 22.61 -1.98
N VAL A 119 8.50 23.08 -2.85
CA VAL A 119 8.15 23.98 -3.96
C VAL A 119 7.22 23.26 -4.94
N PHE A 120 7.58 22.05 -5.37
CA PHE A 120 6.75 21.22 -6.24
C PHE A 120 5.34 20.97 -5.65
N LEU A 121 5.25 20.58 -4.37
CA LEU A 121 3.97 20.33 -3.71
C LEU A 121 3.09 21.59 -3.62
N LYS A 122 3.71 22.78 -3.52
CA LYS A 122 3.00 24.07 -3.46
C LYS A 122 2.51 24.55 -4.82
N THR A 123 3.23 24.28 -5.91
CA THR A 123 2.80 24.66 -7.26
C THR A 123 1.77 23.69 -7.83
N LEU A 124 1.73 22.46 -7.29
CA LEU A 124 0.85 21.40 -7.76
C LEU A 124 -0.61 21.83 -7.90
N PRO A 125 -1.28 22.48 -6.92
CA PRO A 125 -2.69 22.84 -7.03
C PRO A 125 -2.99 23.85 -8.14
N GLU A 126 -2.07 24.78 -8.42
CA GLU A 126 -2.23 25.77 -9.49
C GLU A 126 -2.11 25.11 -10.87
N ASP A 127 -1.22 24.11 -10.98
CA ASP A 127 -0.99 23.34 -12.18
C ASP A 127 -2.12 22.32 -12.48
N LEU A 128 -3.10 22.12 -11.59
CA LEU A 128 -4.26 21.23 -11.80
C LEU A 128 -5.39 21.84 -12.64
N THR A 129 -5.18 23.07 -13.13
CA THR A 129 -6.06 23.69 -14.11
C THR A 129 -5.84 23.17 -15.54
N ASP A 130 -4.77 22.38 -15.76
CA ASP A 130 -4.45 21.77 -17.04
C ASP A 130 -5.51 20.71 -17.44
N PRO A 131 -6.21 20.84 -18.58
CA PRO A 131 -7.18 19.84 -19.00
C PRO A 131 -6.57 18.48 -19.39
N ASP A 132 -5.25 18.34 -19.51
CA ASP A 132 -4.60 17.08 -19.89
C ASP A 132 -4.59 16.03 -18.76
N GLU A 133 -5.22 14.89 -19.02
CA GLU A 133 -5.27 13.73 -18.14
C GLU A 133 -3.89 13.06 -17.98
N GLY A 134 -3.03 13.13 -19.00
CA GLY A 134 -1.67 12.60 -18.95
C GLY A 134 -0.79 13.36 -17.95
N ALA A 135 -0.85 14.69 -17.99
CA ALA A 135 -0.17 15.56 -17.03
C ALA A 135 -0.63 15.34 -15.58
N HIS A 136 -1.93 15.09 -15.35
CA HIS A 136 -2.47 14.78 -14.02
C HIS A 136 -1.90 13.48 -13.46
N PHE A 137 -1.86 12.43 -14.28
CA PHE A 137 -1.32 11.13 -13.87
C PHE A 137 0.17 11.21 -13.53
N GLU A 138 0.95 11.92 -14.34
CA GLU A 138 2.39 12.12 -14.08
C GLU A 138 2.64 12.88 -12.77
N LYS A 139 1.84 13.93 -12.51
CA LYS A 139 1.87 14.67 -11.23
C LYS A 139 1.55 13.75 -10.04
N CYS A 140 0.50 12.93 -10.14
CA CYS A 140 0.16 11.95 -9.11
C CYS A 140 1.31 10.96 -8.87
N HIS A 141 1.97 10.50 -9.94
CA HIS A 141 3.12 9.61 -9.84
C HIS A 141 4.31 10.28 -9.14
N GLN A 142 4.62 11.54 -9.45
CA GLN A 142 5.70 12.28 -8.79
C GLN A 142 5.43 12.49 -7.31
N VAL A 143 4.20 12.84 -6.93
CA VAL A 143 3.78 12.93 -5.53
C VAL A 143 3.91 11.59 -4.81
N MET A 144 3.45 10.51 -5.45
CA MET A 144 3.62 9.15 -4.94
C MET A 144 5.09 8.83 -4.63
N LYS A 145 6.00 9.12 -5.56
CA LYS A 145 7.44 8.88 -5.37
C LYS A 145 7.97 9.65 -4.17
N LEU A 146 7.61 10.93 -4.06
CA LEU A 146 8.05 11.78 -2.97
C LEU A 146 7.58 11.24 -1.61
N ILE A 147 6.32 10.84 -1.51
CA ILE A 147 5.76 10.25 -0.28
C ILE A 147 6.52 8.99 0.10
N CYS A 148 6.69 8.06 -0.84
CA CYS A 148 7.39 6.81 -0.58
C CYS A 148 8.87 7.02 -0.15
N GLN A 149 9.51 8.10 -0.59
CA GLN A 149 10.91 8.41 -0.26
C GLN A 149 11.09 9.11 1.10
N SER A 150 10.05 9.74 1.62
CA SER A 150 10.11 10.58 2.83
C SER A 150 9.25 10.07 3.98
N LEU A 151 8.45 9.03 3.75
CA LEU A 151 7.61 8.45 4.78
C LEU A 151 8.47 7.67 5.79
N PRO A 152 8.32 7.91 7.10
CA PRO A 152 9.02 7.15 8.13
C PRO A 152 8.63 5.67 8.09
N ARG A 153 9.59 4.80 8.44
CA ARG A 153 9.37 3.34 8.41
C ARG A 153 8.17 2.88 9.22
N CYS A 154 7.90 3.54 10.36
CA CYS A 154 6.78 3.22 11.23
C CYS A 154 5.40 3.47 10.58
N GLN A 155 5.34 4.26 9.50
CA GLN A 155 4.10 4.57 8.77
C GLN A 155 3.91 3.70 7.51
N LEU A 156 4.90 2.88 7.15
CA LEU A 156 4.83 2.04 5.94
C LEU A 156 3.72 0.99 6.03
N ASP A 157 3.55 0.33 7.18
CA ASP A 157 2.50 -0.67 7.40
C ASP A 157 1.10 -0.03 7.23
N ASN A 158 0.93 1.18 7.76
CA ASN A 158 -0.27 2.00 7.66
C ASN A 158 -0.60 2.38 6.20
N LEU A 159 0.42 2.81 5.44
CA LEU A 159 0.29 3.13 4.02
C LEU A 159 -0.10 1.87 3.21
N LEU A 160 0.63 0.77 3.39
CA LEU A 160 0.39 -0.48 2.68
C LEU A 160 -1.02 -1.02 2.91
N LEU A 161 -1.50 -0.96 4.15
CA LEU A 161 -2.84 -1.41 4.50
C LEU A 161 -3.91 -0.58 3.77
N MET A 162 -3.79 0.74 3.79
CA MET A 162 -4.77 1.63 3.17
C MET A 162 -4.79 1.49 1.66
N VAL A 163 -3.62 1.52 1.02
CA VAL A 163 -3.51 1.34 -0.43
C VAL A 163 -3.96 -0.06 -0.86
N GLY A 164 -3.67 -1.09 -0.05
CA GLY A 164 -4.16 -2.45 -0.27
C GLY A 164 -5.69 -2.54 -0.29
N GLY A 165 -6.35 -1.77 0.58
CA GLY A 165 -7.80 -1.61 0.56
C GLY A 165 -8.35 -1.09 -0.76
N SER A 166 -7.65 -0.11 -1.32
CA SER A 166 -8.03 0.55 -2.58
C SER A 166 -7.93 -0.33 -3.81
N LEU A 167 -7.30 -1.51 -3.72
CA LEU A 167 -7.31 -2.48 -4.81
C LEU A 167 -8.71 -2.97 -5.17
N SER A 168 -9.65 -2.92 -4.21
CA SER A 168 -11.03 -3.37 -4.40
C SER A 168 -12.00 -2.22 -4.67
N ASP A 169 -11.47 -1.02 -4.96
CA ASP A 169 -12.29 0.13 -5.38
C ASP A 169 -13.12 -0.24 -6.62
N GLN A 170 -14.32 0.31 -6.69
CA GLN A 170 -15.20 0.15 -7.85
C GLN A 170 -14.80 1.08 -9.00
N HIS A 171 -14.07 2.16 -8.70
CA HIS A 171 -13.49 3.05 -9.69
C HIS A 171 -12.17 2.48 -10.22
N PRO A 172 -12.06 2.18 -11.52
CA PRO A 172 -10.90 1.51 -12.09
C PRO A 172 -9.63 2.35 -11.99
N SER A 173 -9.73 3.66 -12.08
CA SER A 173 -8.60 4.58 -11.99
C SER A 173 -8.00 4.63 -10.57
N CYS A 174 -8.83 4.70 -9.53
CA CYS A 174 -8.40 4.63 -8.13
C CYS A 174 -7.72 3.29 -7.82
N ALA A 175 -8.37 2.17 -8.19
CA ALA A 175 -7.79 0.84 -8.02
C ALA A 175 -6.49 0.64 -8.81
N TRP A 176 -6.38 1.25 -9.99
CA TRP A 176 -5.17 1.22 -10.80
C TRP A 176 -4.02 1.96 -10.13
N VAL A 177 -4.24 3.20 -9.68
CA VAL A 177 -3.21 3.97 -8.94
C VAL A 177 -2.79 3.24 -7.66
N ALA A 178 -3.74 2.63 -6.94
CA ALA A 178 -3.41 1.79 -5.78
C ALA A 178 -2.48 0.63 -6.13
N SER A 179 -2.70 -0.05 -7.26
CA SER A 179 -1.82 -1.14 -7.69
C SER A 179 -0.42 -0.67 -8.07
N LEU A 180 -0.29 0.51 -8.69
CA LEU A 180 1.00 1.11 -9.02
C LEU A 180 1.76 1.58 -7.79
N LEU A 181 1.06 2.14 -6.80
CA LEU A 181 1.61 2.50 -5.49
C LEU A 181 2.23 1.30 -4.81
N LEU A 182 1.50 0.19 -4.74
CA LEU A 182 2.02 -1.04 -4.16
C LEU A 182 3.20 -1.59 -4.96
N GLU A 183 3.12 -1.64 -6.29
CA GLU A 183 4.23 -2.07 -7.14
C GLU A 183 5.48 -1.22 -6.88
N TYR A 184 5.34 0.11 -6.74
CA TYR A 184 6.46 1.00 -6.44
C TYR A 184 7.06 0.73 -5.05
N LEU A 185 6.23 0.64 -4.00
CA LEU A 185 6.65 0.34 -2.63
C LEU A 185 7.43 -0.98 -2.56
N TYR A 186 6.95 -2.01 -3.24
CA TYR A 186 7.58 -3.33 -3.29
C TYR A 186 8.93 -3.34 -3.99
N LEU A 187 9.14 -2.46 -4.97
CA LEU A 187 10.38 -2.41 -5.75
C LEU A 187 11.49 -1.59 -5.06
N GLN A 188 11.12 -0.55 -4.31
CA GLN A 188 12.07 0.39 -3.71
C GLN A 188 12.57 -0.07 -2.32
N ASP A 189 11.71 -0.65 -1.48
CA ASP A 189 12.00 -0.78 -0.05
C ASP A 189 12.39 -2.19 0.42
N ARG A 190 13.28 -2.82 -0.35
CA ARG A 190 13.65 -4.24 -0.21
C ARG A 190 14.01 -4.65 1.22
N LYS A 191 14.90 -3.91 1.89
CA LYS A 191 15.32 -4.29 3.25
C LYS A 191 14.22 -4.06 4.29
N GLN A 192 13.34 -3.09 4.07
CA GLN A 192 12.30 -2.73 5.02
C GLN A 192 11.14 -3.74 5.00
N LEU A 193 10.85 -4.29 3.82
CA LEU A 193 9.75 -5.23 3.65
C LEU A 193 10.10 -6.67 4.02
N GLN A 194 11.38 -7.00 4.24
CA GLN A 194 11.86 -8.37 4.43
C GLN A 194 11.08 -9.13 5.52
N ASP A 195 10.83 -8.50 6.66
CA ASP A 195 10.13 -9.11 7.80
C ASP A 195 8.59 -9.15 7.61
N ARG A 196 8.08 -8.50 6.57
CA ARG A 196 6.64 -8.34 6.27
C ARG A 196 6.19 -9.07 5.01
N VAL A 197 7.11 -9.58 4.19
CA VAL A 197 6.80 -10.19 2.87
C VAL A 197 5.74 -11.27 2.98
N SER A 198 5.86 -12.15 3.97
CA SER A 198 4.89 -13.20 4.25
C SER A 198 3.45 -12.67 4.43
N GLU A 199 3.30 -11.63 5.25
CA GLU A 199 2.00 -11.02 5.56
C GLU A 199 1.43 -10.27 4.35
N ILE A 200 2.26 -9.49 3.67
CA ILE A 200 1.88 -8.76 2.45
C ILE A 200 1.39 -9.73 1.38
N GLN A 201 2.12 -10.82 1.13
CA GLN A 201 1.73 -11.84 0.14
C GLN A 201 0.40 -12.51 0.50
N HIS A 202 0.19 -12.81 1.79
CA HIS A 202 -1.06 -13.39 2.26
C HIS A 202 -2.24 -12.45 2.01
N VAL A 203 -2.12 -11.17 2.42
CA VAL A 203 -3.15 -10.14 2.23
C VAL A 203 -3.44 -9.94 0.75
N LEU A 204 -2.43 -9.72 -0.09
CA LEU A 204 -2.62 -9.56 -1.54
C LEU A 204 -3.26 -10.79 -2.19
N GLY A 205 -2.87 -11.98 -1.74
CA GLY A 205 -3.46 -13.25 -2.18
C GLY A 205 -4.95 -13.36 -1.88
N LEU A 206 -5.41 -12.80 -0.76
CA LEU A 206 -6.83 -12.69 -0.43
C LEU A 206 -7.53 -11.62 -1.28
N HIS A 207 -6.89 -10.45 -1.46
CA HIS A 207 -7.41 -9.37 -2.29
C HIS A 207 -7.62 -9.79 -3.76
N LEU A 208 -6.78 -10.67 -4.32
CA LEU A 208 -6.92 -11.15 -5.70
C LEU A 208 -8.30 -11.74 -6.03
N GLU A 209 -9.04 -12.26 -5.05
CA GLU A 209 -10.42 -12.74 -5.26
C GLU A 209 -11.39 -11.59 -5.46
N ILE A 210 -11.29 -10.56 -4.61
CA ILE A 210 -12.27 -9.49 -4.49
C ILE A 210 -12.01 -8.29 -5.41
N ILE A 211 -10.79 -8.15 -5.95
CA ILE A 211 -10.47 -7.08 -6.92
C ILE A 211 -11.44 -7.20 -8.13
N PRO A 212 -12.16 -6.13 -8.51
CA PRO A 212 -13.10 -6.20 -9.64
C PRO A 212 -12.40 -6.11 -11.01
N HIS A 213 -11.25 -5.43 -11.09
CA HIS A 213 -10.60 -5.10 -12.35
C HIS A 213 -9.45 -6.06 -12.73
N GLN A 214 -9.50 -6.66 -13.92
CA GLN A 214 -8.50 -7.65 -14.37
C GLN A 214 -7.09 -7.06 -14.53
N GLU A 215 -6.98 -5.80 -14.94
CA GLU A 215 -5.67 -5.14 -15.10
C GLU A 215 -5.00 -4.87 -13.76
N VAL A 216 -5.79 -4.46 -12.75
CA VAL A 216 -5.37 -4.34 -11.36
C VAL A 216 -4.93 -5.70 -10.81
N LYS A 217 -5.71 -6.78 -11.04
CA LYS A 217 -5.29 -8.15 -10.67
C LYS A 217 -3.95 -8.52 -11.31
N ARG A 218 -3.72 -8.14 -12.58
CA ARG A 218 -2.47 -8.43 -13.29
C ARG A 218 -1.29 -7.66 -12.67
N CYS A 219 -1.47 -6.39 -12.33
CA CYS A 219 -0.45 -5.59 -11.64
C CYS A 219 -0.13 -6.17 -10.25
N VAL A 220 -1.15 -6.49 -9.45
CA VAL A 220 -0.96 -7.11 -8.12
C VAL A 220 -0.22 -8.44 -8.21
N ARG A 221 -0.58 -9.30 -9.18
CA ARG A 221 0.15 -10.56 -9.42
C ARG A 221 1.61 -10.31 -9.75
N ARG A 222 1.92 -9.33 -10.61
CA ARG A 222 3.31 -8.94 -10.91
C ARG A 222 4.04 -8.46 -9.65
N GLY A 223 3.38 -7.66 -8.81
CA GLY A 223 3.92 -7.21 -7.53
C GLY A 223 4.27 -8.36 -6.59
N ILE A 224 3.37 -9.34 -6.44
CA ILE A 224 3.62 -10.55 -5.63
C ILE A 224 4.80 -11.34 -6.18
N THR A 225 4.87 -11.53 -7.49
CA THR A 225 5.99 -12.19 -8.16
C THR A 225 7.30 -11.45 -7.91
N ALA A 226 7.29 -10.11 -8.01
CA ALA A 226 8.44 -9.26 -7.75
C ALA A 226 8.92 -9.37 -6.28
N LEU A 227 8.00 -9.28 -5.31
CA LEU A 227 8.29 -9.47 -3.88
C LEU A 227 8.91 -10.84 -3.61
N THR A 228 8.38 -11.88 -4.25
CA THR A 228 8.86 -13.26 -4.09
C THR A 228 10.28 -13.42 -4.62
N SER A 229 10.56 -12.86 -5.79
CA SER A 229 11.91 -12.92 -6.39
C SER A 229 12.97 -12.15 -5.59
N GLN A 230 12.55 -11.16 -4.79
CA GLN A 230 13.44 -10.33 -4.00
C GLN A 230 13.66 -10.86 -2.58
N HIS A 231 12.72 -11.66 -2.07
CA HIS A 231 12.68 -12.13 -0.68
C HIS A 231 12.32 -13.61 -0.59
N SER A 232 12.96 -14.44 -1.42
CA SER A 232 12.55 -15.84 -1.57
C SER A 232 12.53 -16.60 -0.23
N THR A 233 13.51 -16.41 0.64
CA THR A 233 13.55 -17.05 1.97
C THR A 233 12.33 -16.70 2.84
N ALA A 234 11.88 -15.43 2.82
CA ALA A 234 10.73 -14.96 3.59
C ALA A 234 9.38 -15.26 2.91
N ALA A 235 9.34 -15.38 1.58
CA ALA A 235 8.15 -15.73 0.82
C ALA A 235 7.80 -17.23 0.89
N MET A 236 8.83 -18.09 0.99
CA MET A 236 8.67 -19.54 0.92
C MET A 236 7.94 -20.16 2.11
N SER A 237 7.93 -19.50 3.27
CA SER A 237 7.18 -19.94 4.46
C SER A 237 5.66 -19.86 4.26
N GLN A 238 5.16 -18.93 3.44
CA GLN A 238 3.72 -18.70 3.21
C GLN A 238 3.20 -19.32 1.91
N LEU A 239 4.04 -19.45 0.88
CA LEU A 239 3.65 -20.13 -0.37
C LEU A 239 3.27 -21.59 -0.16
N GLN A 240 3.79 -22.23 0.89
CA GLN A 240 3.41 -23.59 1.31
C GLN A 240 1.97 -23.68 1.85
N LEU A 241 1.39 -22.55 2.29
CA LEU A 241 0.09 -22.52 2.97
C LEU A 241 -1.06 -22.08 2.04
N CYS A 242 -0.77 -21.53 0.85
CA CYS A 242 -1.78 -20.87 0.03
C CYS A 242 -2.01 -21.55 -1.33
N ARG A 243 -3.21 -22.14 -1.46
CA ARG A 243 -3.92 -22.54 -2.69
C ARG A 243 -3.37 -23.74 -3.48
N PRO A 244 -4.24 -24.47 -4.21
CA PRO A 244 -3.82 -25.64 -4.95
C PRO A 244 -2.82 -25.29 -6.06
N LEU A 245 -1.75 -26.09 -6.16
CA LEU A 245 -0.61 -25.99 -7.08
C LEU A 245 -0.99 -25.98 -8.59
N GLY A 246 -2.27 -26.13 -8.94
CA GLY A 246 -2.78 -26.10 -10.31
C GLY A 246 -3.01 -24.69 -10.88
N ASP A 247 -2.97 -23.63 -10.07
CA ASP A 247 -3.12 -22.26 -10.56
C ASP A 247 -1.85 -21.78 -11.30
N ARG A 248 -2.03 -21.27 -12.52
CA ARG A 248 -0.93 -20.67 -13.32
C ARG A 248 -0.22 -19.56 -12.56
N PHE A 249 -0.95 -18.74 -11.81
CA PHE A 249 -0.37 -17.67 -11.02
C PHE A 249 0.56 -18.22 -9.93
N ILE A 250 0.12 -19.23 -9.19
CA ILE A 250 0.94 -19.88 -8.15
C ILE A 250 2.23 -20.44 -8.77
N ARG A 251 2.14 -21.09 -9.94
CA ARG A 251 3.33 -21.56 -10.68
C ARG A 251 4.30 -20.43 -11.05
N ASP A 252 3.81 -19.27 -11.47
CA ASP A 252 4.66 -18.13 -11.82
C ASP A 252 5.35 -17.54 -10.58
N VAL A 253 4.67 -17.53 -9.42
CA VAL A 253 5.26 -17.13 -8.14
C VAL A 253 6.35 -18.10 -7.69
N TRP A 254 6.12 -19.42 -7.78
CA TRP A 254 7.14 -20.44 -7.51
C TRP A 254 8.34 -20.34 -8.46
N ARG A 255 8.12 -20.00 -9.75
CA ARG A 255 9.21 -19.77 -10.69
C ARG A 255 10.05 -18.57 -10.30
N ALA A 256 9.41 -17.46 -9.92
CA ALA A 256 10.12 -16.26 -9.46
C ALA A 256 10.90 -16.49 -8.16
N ALA A 257 10.39 -17.30 -7.22
CA ALA A 257 11.15 -17.74 -6.06
C ALA A 257 12.43 -18.50 -6.43
N ALA A 258 12.34 -19.33 -7.48
CA ALA A 258 13.45 -20.15 -7.96
C ALA A 258 14.58 -19.37 -8.65
N GLU A 259 14.29 -18.18 -9.14
CA GLU A 259 15.26 -17.30 -9.81
C GLU A 259 16.10 -16.48 -8.81
N ASP A 260 15.69 -16.40 -7.54
CA ASP A 260 16.44 -15.73 -6.47
C ASP A 260 17.65 -16.57 -6.03
N ARG A 261 18.83 -15.97 -6.09
CA ARG A 261 20.10 -16.61 -5.69
C ARG A 261 20.18 -16.91 -4.20
N ALA A 262 19.38 -16.22 -3.38
CA ALA A 262 19.31 -16.45 -1.93
C ALA A 262 18.35 -17.58 -1.55
N CYS A 263 17.58 -18.13 -2.51
CA CYS A 263 16.59 -19.16 -2.20
C CYS A 263 17.26 -20.50 -1.85
N PRO A 264 16.83 -21.20 -0.78
CA PRO A 264 17.28 -22.56 -0.50
C PRO A 264 16.88 -23.51 -1.64
N VAL A 265 17.85 -23.83 -2.50
CA VAL A 265 17.72 -24.69 -3.70
C VAL A 265 17.03 -26.04 -3.41
N CYS A 266 17.13 -26.54 -2.18
CA CYS A 266 16.52 -27.78 -1.72
C CYS A 266 14.98 -27.73 -1.67
N THR A 267 14.37 -26.61 -1.29
CA THR A 267 12.89 -26.50 -1.17
C THR A 267 12.22 -26.35 -2.54
N ILE A 268 12.87 -25.61 -3.44
CA ILE A 268 12.42 -25.41 -4.83
C ILE A 268 12.48 -26.72 -5.62
N LYS A 269 13.58 -27.49 -5.50
CA LYS A 269 13.73 -28.76 -6.23
C LYS A 269 12.61 -29.74 -5.89
N HIS A 270 12.22 -29.86 -4.61
CA HIS A 270 11.15 -30.77 -4.21
C HIS A 270 9.78 -30.36 -4.79
N HIS A 271 9.44 -29.06 -4.78
CA HIS A 271 8.14 -28.58 -5.24
C HIS A 271 8.04 -28.45 -6.76
N VAL A 272 9.10 -28.01 -7.45
CA VAL A 272 9.17 -28.01 -8.92
C VAL A 272 9.13 -29.44 -9.47
N TYR A 273 9.70 -30.41 -8.77
CA TYR A 273 9.62 -31.83 -9.12
C TYR A 273 8.18 -32.38 -8.98
N LEU A 274 7.45 -31.99 -7.93
CA LEU A 274 6.03 -32.32 -7.75
C LEU A 274 5.13 -31.66 -8.82
N LEU A 275 5.46 -30.42 -9.25
CA LEU A 275 4.78 -29.71 -10.34
C LEU A 275 4.97 -30.36 -11.72
N GLY A 276 5.99 -31.22 -11.88
CA GLY A 276 6.27 -31.98 -13.11
C GLY A 276 5.48 -33.28 -13.26
N GLY A 277 4.60 -33.63 -12.32
CA GLY A 277 3.78 -34.84 -12.37
C GLY A 277 4.51 -36.14 -12.01
N ASN A 278 5.73 -36.06 -11.47
CA ASN A 278 6.50 -37.23 -11.07
C ASN A 278 6.34 -37.50 -9.56
N SER A 279 5.95 -38.73 -9.20
CA SER A 279 5.99 -39.23 -7.83
C SER A 279 7.45 -39.40 -7.39
N CYS A 280 7.85 -38.74 -6.31
CA CYS A 280 9.20 -38.85 -5.76
C CYS A 280 9.42 -40.25 -5.15
N PRO A 281 10.52 -40.95 -5.45
CA PRO A 281 11.00 -41.98 -4.55
C PRO A 281 11.52 -41.24 -3.32
N VAL A 282 10.90 -41.47 -2.18
CA VAL A 282 11.37 -40.92 -0.90
C VAL A 282 12.74 -41.56 -0.61
N SER A 283 13.84 -40.87 -0.91
CA SER A 283 15.15 -41.24 -0.35
C SER A 283 15.21 -40.72 1.08
N ALA A 284 15.56 -41.60 2.01
CA ALA A 284 15.58 -41.36 3.45
C ALA A 284 16.58 -40.29 3.93
N ASP A 285 17.29 -39.62 3.04
CA ASP A 285 18.40 -38.72 3.38
C ASP A 285 17.98 -37.29 3.75
N MET A 286 16.71 -36.90 3.59
CA MET A 286 16.27 -35.54 3.99
C MET A 286 16.02 -35.37 5.50
N TYR A 287 16.03 -36.46 6.30
CA TYR A 287 15.81 -36.39 7.75
C TYR A 287 17.10 -36.42 8.59
N SER A 288 18.30 -36.52 8.01
CA SER A 288 19.53 -36.71 8.80
C SER A 288 20.25 -35.43 9.24
N ALA A 289 19.78 -34.23 8.87
CA ALA A 289 20.49 -32.99 9.18
C ALA A 289 20.02 -32.25 10.45
N ASN A 290 19.36 -32.91 11.40
CA ASN A 290 18.90 -32.26 12.65
C ASN A 290 19.02 -33.12 13.93
N VAL A 291 20.09 -33.91 14.06
CA VAL A 291 20.50 -34.45 15.36
C VAL A 291 22.01 -34.37 15.48
N SER A 292 22.52 -33.25 16.01
CA SER A 292 23.80 -33.16 16.74
C SER A 292 24.00 -31.74 17.30
N LEU A 293 23.21 -31.38 18.32
CA LEU A 293 23.58 -30.36 19.30
C LEU A 293 23.03 -30.83 20.65
N THR A 294 23.80 -31.68 21.33
CA THR A 294 23.83 -31.89 22.79
C THR A 294 24.88 -32.95 23.13
N ALA A 295 26.11 -32.49 23.36
CA ALA A 295 27.07 -33.01 24.32
C ALA A 295 28.24 -32.02 24.42
#